data_AF-A0A8J6L2U0-F1
#
_entry.id   AF-A0A8J6L2U0-F1
#
_cell.length_a   1.000
_cell.length_b   1.000
_cell.length_c   1.000
_cell.angle_alpha   90.00
_cell.angle_beta   90.00
_cell.angle_gamma   90.00
#
_symmetry.space_group_name_H-M   'P 1'
#
loop_
_entity.id
_entity.type
_entity.pdbx_description
1 polymer ?
#
loop_
_entity_poly.entity_id
_entity_poly.type
_entity_poly.pdbx_seq_one_letter_code
_entity_poly.pdbx_strand_id
1 'polypeptide(L)' 'MFNINVLPPLHPLLETEMRPQWFQLDQIPFADMWPDDSYWFPLLLQKKKFCGYFKFQDQDTILDYSLREVNEF' A
#
# COMPACT_ATOMS: atom_id res chain seq x y z
N MET A 1 -21.64 -16.72 -20.85
CA MET A 1 -20.65 -17.75 -20.45
C MET A 1 -19.37 -17.44 -21.20
N PHE A 2 -18.35 -16.90 -20.54
CA PHE A 2 -17.05 -16.69 -21.17
C PHE A 2 -16.10 -17.79 -20.69
N ASN A 3 -15.70 -18.62 -21.64
CA ASN A 3 -14.72 -19.69 -21.46
C ASN A 3 -13.33 -19.05 -21.65
N ILE A 4 -12.54 -18.99 -20.57
CA ILE A 4 -11.14 -18.57 -20.65
C ILE A 4 -10.28 -19.81 -20.84
N ASN A 5 -9.56 -19.86 -21.95
CA ASN A 5 -8.51 -20.85 -22.16
C ASN A 5 -7.45 -20.68 -21.06
N VAL A 6 -7.23 -21.76 -20.32
CA VAL A 6 -6.26 -21.90 -19.23
C VAL A 6 -4.84 -21.66 -19.75
N LEU A 7 -4.24 -20.54 -19.34
CA LEU A 7 -2.79 -20.35 -19.35
C LEU A 7 -2.16 -21.17 -18.20
N PRO A 8 -0.90 -21.63 -18.32
CA PRO A 8 -0.23 -22.46 -17.31
C PRO A 8 -0.12 -21.74 -15.95
N PRO A 9 0.07 -22.48 -14.83
CA PRO A 9 -0.18 -21.94 -13.50
C PRO A 9 0.91 -20.93 -13.09
N LEU A 10 0.59 -19.65 -13.17
CA LEU A 10 1.29 -18.58 -12.43
C LEU A 10 0.99 -18.62 -10.92
N HIS A 11 0.18 -19.60 -10.48
CA HIS A 11 -0.42 -19.70 -9.15
C HIS A 11 0.56 -19.97 -7.97
N PRO A 12 1.67 -20.74 -8.09
CA PRO A 12 2.46 -21.11 -6.92
C PRO A 12 3.28 -19.95 -6.32
N LEU A 13 3.71 -19.00 -7.17
CA LEU A 13 4.62 -17.92 -6.76
C LEU A 13 3.91 -16.78 -6.02
N LEU A 14 2.63 -16.56 -6.33
CA LEU A 14 1.84 -15.55 -5.63
C LEU A 14 1.70 -15.93 -4.16
N GLU A 15 1.26 -17.16 -3.84
CA GLU A 15 0.99 -17.57 -2.45
C GLU A 15 2.21 -17.62 -1.53
N THR A 16 3.43 -17.80 -2.07
CA THR A 16 4.67 -17.85 -1.26
C THR A 16 5.20 -16.48 -0.91
N GLU A 17 4.98 -15.47 -1.76
CA GLU A 17 5.51 -14.12 -1.58
C GLU A 17 4.44 -13.15 -1.04
N MET A 18 3.19 -13.24 -1.51
CA MET A 18 2.12 -12.29 -1.20
C MET A 18 0.72 -12.94 -1.18
N ARG A 19 -0.10 -12.58 -0.18
CA ARG A 19 -1.49 -13.03 -0.08
C ARG A 19 -2.44 -11.85 -0.29
N PRO A 20 -2.93 -11.63 -1.53
CA PRO A 20 -3.81 -10.50 -1.80
C PRO A 20 -5.13 -10.63 -1.04
N GLN A 21 -5.58 -9.53 -0.45
CA GLN A 21 -6.83 -9.44 0.29
C GLN A 21 -7.50 -8.10 0.03
N TRP A 22 -8.83 -8.12 -0.13
CA TRP A 22 -9.64 -6.91 -0.26
C TRP A 22 -10.11 -6.45 1.12
N PHE A 23 -10.05 -5.14 1.35
CA PHE A 23 -10.54 -4.49 2.56
C PHE A 23 -11.56 -3.41 2.20
N GLN A 24 -12.55 -3.20 3.07
CA GLN A 24 -13.38 -2.00 2.99
C GLN A 24 -12.54 -0.77 3.34
N LEU A 25 -12.90 0.39 2.80
CA LEU A 25 -12.10 1.62 2.99
C LEU A 25 -12.01 2.08 4.45
N ASP A 26 -13.01 1.73 5.26
CA ASP A 26 -13.06 1.99 6.70
C ASP A 26 -12.47 0.85 7.56
N GLN A 27 -11.98 -0.21 6.91
CA GLN A 27 -11.41 -1.41 7.54
C GLN A 27 -9.96 -1.69 7.09
N ILE A 28 -9.26 -0.67 6.61
CA ILE A 28 -7.85 -0.79 6.22
C ILE A 28 -7.01 -1.10 7.47
N PRO A 29 -6.21 -2.18 7.48
CA PRO A 29 -5.52 -2.66 8.67
C PRO A 29 -4.21 -1.91 8.91
N PHE A 30 -4.26 -0.59 9.14
CA PHE A 30 -3.06 0.24 9.31
C PHE A 30 -2.09 -0.23 10.40
N ALA A 31 -2.58 -0.93 11.42
CA ALA A 31 -1.76 -1.50 12.47
C ALA A 31 -0.86 -2.67 11.99
N ASP A 32 -1.24 -3.33 10.90
CA ASP A 32 -0.49 -4.44 10.28
C ASP A 32 0.26 -3.96 9.01
N MET A 33 0.28 -2.66 8.75
CA MET A 33 0.93 -2.03 7.59
C MET A 33 2.21 -1.32 8.02
N TRP A 34 2.99 -0.84 7.05
CA TRP A 34 4.15 0.00 7.36
C TRP A 34 3.70 1.27 8.09
N PRO A 35 4.46 1.75 9.10
CA PRO A 35 4.04 2.89 9.91
C PRO A 35 3.76 4.17 9.11
N ASP A 36 4.46 4.38 7.99
CA ASP A 36 4.29 5.57 7.14
C ASP A 36 2.98 5.55 6.33
N ASP A 37 2.41 4.38 6.05
CA ASP A 37 1.16 4.23 5.29
C ASP A 37 0.00 4.99 5.96
N SER A 38 0.00 5.03 7.30
CA SER A 38 -0.99 5.80 8.08
C SER A 38 -0.99 7.30 7.76
N TYR A 39 0.11 7.84 7.22
CA TYR A 39 0.25 9.26 6.89
C TYR A 39 -0.16 9.55 5.44
N TRP A 40 0.37 8.78 4.48
CA TRP A 40 0.20 9.09 3.06
C TRP A 40 -1.03 8.42 2.43
N PHE A 41 -1.47 7.27 2.93
CA PHE A 41 -2.60 6.52 2.37
C PHE A 41 -3.93 7.32 2.44
N PRO A 42 -4.24 8.08 3.50
CA PRO A 42 -5.42 8.95 3.52
C PRO A 42 -5.42 10.00 2.41
N LEU A 43 -4.25 10.54 2.03
CA LEU A 43 -4.14 11.48 0.90
C LEU A 43 -4.42 10.77 -0.42
N LEU A 44 -3.95 9.54 -0.57
CA LEU A 44 -4.25 8.69 -1.73
C LEU A 44 -5.75 8.44 -1.87
N LEU A 45 -6.45 8.11 -0.78
CA LEU A 45 -7.92 7.91 -0.80
C LEU A 45 -8.68 9.19 -1.18
N GLN A 46 -8.14 10.35 -0.83
CA GLN A 46 -8.67 11.66 -1.24
C GLN A 46 -8.28 12.06 -2.68
N LYS A 47 -7.57 11.19 -3.41
CA LYS A 47 -7.06 11.45 -4.78
C LYS A 47 -6.11 12.65 -4.86
N LYS A 48 -5.36 12.91 -3.79
CA LYS A 48 -4.34 13.97 -3.75
C LYS A 48 -2.99 13.42 -4.19
N LYS A 49 -2.19 14.25 -4.84
CA LYS A 49 -0.77 13.95 -5.09
C LYS A 49 0.05 14.48 -3.91
N PHE A 50 1.14 13.79 -3.58
CA PHE A 50 1.99 14.16 -2.47
C PHE A 50 3.44 13.74 -2.71
N CYS A 51 4.36 14.42 -2.01
CA CYS A 51 5.75 14.00 -1.84
C CYS A 51 6.00 13.74 -0.37
N GLY A 52 6.52 12.55 -0.05
CA GLY A 52 6.84 12.11 1.30
C GLY A 52 8.32 11.74 1.44
N TYR A 53 8.87 11.99 2.63
CA TYR A 53 10.14 11.47 3.10
C TYR A 53 9.94 10.95 4.52
N PHE A 54 10.39 9.74 4.79
CA PHE A 54 10.30 9.11 6.10
C PHE A 54 11.67 8.51 6.45
N LYS A 55 12.20 8.88 7.63
CA LYS A 55 13.44 8.36 8.17
C LYS A 55 13.12 7.32 9.23
N PHE A 56 13.54 6.09 9.00
CA PHE A 56 13.32 4.97 9.89
C PHE A 56 14.57 4.65 10.71
N GLN A 57 14.39 4.27 11.98
CA GLN A 57 15.43 3.63 12.79
C GLN A 57 15.50 2.13 12.51
N ASP A 58 14.33 1.50 12.41
CA ASP A 58 14.08 0.08 12.16
C ASP A 58 12.75 -0.05 11.37
N GLN A 59 12.16 -1.23 11.31
CA GLN A 59 10.94 -1.45 10.52
C GLN A 59 9.70 -0.76 11.10
N ASP A 60 9.72 -0.41 12.39
CA ASP A 60 8.52 0.04 13.11
C ASP A 60 8.62 1.50 13.58
N THR A 61 9.83 2.06 13.65
CA THR A 61 10.09 3.35 14.30
C THR A 61 10.47 4.44 13.30
N ILE A 62 9.58 5.42 13.10
CA ILE A 62 9.84 6.65 12.34
C ILE A 62 10.54 7.67 13.26
N LEU A 63 11.73 8.11 12.89
CA LEU A 63 12.51 9.14 13.60
C LEU A 63 12.18 10.56 13.15
N ASP A 64 11.92 10.75 11.86
CA ASP A 64 11.63 12.04 11.24
C ASP A 64 10.85 11.83 9.95
N TYR A 65 10.01 12.80 9.57
CA TYR A 65 9.30 12.74 8.31
C TYR A 65 8.89 14.12 7.78
N SER A 66 8.72 14.22 6.47
CA SER A 66 8.03 15.33 5.83
C SER A 66 7.05 14.80 4.80
N LEU A 67 5.82 15.32 4.80
CA LEU A 67 4.79 14.94 3.86
C LEU A 67 4.06 16.20 3.42
N ARG A 68 4.03 16.43 2.10
CA ARG A 68 3.40 17.62 1.51
C ARG A 68 2.56 17.25 0.30
N GLU A 69 1.37 17.82 0.21
CA GLU A 69 0.56 17.77 -1.01
C GLU A 69 1.26 18.58 -2.12
N VAL A 70 1.18 18.07 -3.35
CA VAL A 70 1.73 18.72 -4.55
C VAL A 70 0.69 18.73 -5.66
N ASN A 71 0.80 19.66 -6.61
CA ASN A 71 -0.13 19.72 -7.75
C ASN A 71 0.44 19.00 -8.99
N GLU A 72 1.77 18.91 -9.08
CA GLU A 72 2.55 18.41 -10.22
C GLU A 72 3.78 17.63 -9.72
N PHE A 73 4.31 16.71 -10.54
CA PHE A 73 5.48 15.88 -10.25
C PHE A 73 6.68 16.34 -11.06
#